data_AF-A0AA97G6J0-F1
#
_entry.id   AF-A0AA97G6J0-F1
#
_cell.length_a   1.000
_cell.length_b   1.000
_cell.length_c   1.000
_cell.angle_alpha   90.00
_cell.angle_beta   90.00
_cell.angle_gamma   90.00
#
_symmetry.space_group_name_H-M   'P 1'
#
loop_
_entity.id
_entity.type
_entity.pdbx_description
1 polymer ?
#
loop_
_entity_poly.entity_id
_entity_poly.type
_entity_poly.pdbx_seq_one_letter_code
_entity_poly.pdbx_strand_id
1 'polypeptide(L)' 'MKHISKDRRIEKLVMDLLKLGWIYQGGKKHGKVISPAGKKLAVPGTPSDVRAYFNFRSRIRGLS' A
#
# COMPACT_ATOMS: atom_id res chain seq x y z
N MET A 1 -2.49 -10.16 -13.57
CA MET A 1 -2.02 -9.63 -12.26
C MET A 1 -3.22 -9.13 -11.47
N LYS A 2 -3.32 -9.46 -10.18
CA LYS A 2 -4.42 -8.97 -9.34
C LYS A 2 -4.17 -7.50 -9.02
N HIS A 3 -5.09 -6.61 -9.43
CA HIS A 3 -4.97 -5.18 -9.12
C HIS A 3 -5.00 -4.96 -7.61
N ILE A 4 -4.04 -4.16 -7.12
CA ILE A 4 -3.89 -3.85 -5.70
C ILE A 4 -4.75 -2.65 -5.32
N SER A 5 -4.79 -1.64 -6.20
CA SER A 5 -5.57 -0.42 -6.03
C SER A 5 -6.03 0.11 -7.38
N LYS A 6 -7.16 0.81 -7.41
CA LYS A 6 -7.64 1.56 -8.58
C LYS A 6 -6.84 2.84 -8.83
N ASP A 7 -6.13 3.36 -7.82
CA ASP A 7 -5.20 4.49 -7.99
C ASP A 7 -3.82 3.95 -8.39
N ARG A 8 -3.40 4.26 -9.62
CA ARG A 8 -2.11 3.83 -10.20
C ARG A 8 -0.90 4.29 -9.38
N ARG A 9 -0.99 5.42 -8.66
CA ARG A 9 0.10 5.92 -7.82
C ARG A 9 0.27 5.07 -6.57
N ILE A 10 -0.85 4.62 -5.99
CA ILE A 10 -0.85 3.70 -4.85
C ILE A 10 -0.35 2.32 -5.31
N GLU A 11 -0.83 1.84 -6.46
CA GLU A 11 -0.37 0.57 -7.04
C GLU A 11 1.14 0.58 -7.29
N LYS A 12 1.66 1.62 -7.95
CA LYS A 12 3.11 1.79 -8.16
C LYS A 12 3.89 1.83 -6.85
N LEU A 13 3.43 2.60 -5.87
CA LEU A 13 4.10 2.70 -4.57
C LEU A 13 4.15 1.36 -3.84
N VAL A 14 3.08 0.56 -3.89
CA VAL A 14 3.09 -0.80 -3.31
C VAL A 14 4.09 -1.69 -4.05
N MET A 15 4.12 -1.66 -5.39
CA MET A 15 5.10 -2.45 -6.15
C MET A 15 6.55 -2.06 -5.83
N ASP A 16 6.84 -0.78 -5.65
CA ASP A 16 8.16 -0.30 -5.24
C ASP A 16 8.53 -0.76 -3.83
N LEU A 17 7.57 -0.78 -2.89
CA LEU A 17 7.79 -1.35 -1.56
C LEU A 17 8.09 -2.85 -1.59
N LEU A 18 7.40 -3.61 -2.45
CA LEU A 18 7.67 -5.04 -2.60
C LEU A 18 9.11 -5.32 -3.06
N LYS A 19 9.65 -4.49 -3.95
CA LYS A 19 11.06 -4.57 -4.37
C LYS A 19 12.03 -4.28 -3.22
N LEU A 20 11.62 -3.48 -2.24
CA LEU A 20 12.37 -3.16 -1.03
C LEU A 20 12.21 -4.22 0.08
N GLY A 21 11.62 -5.37 -0.23
CA GLY A 21 11.44 -6.47 0.73
C GLY A 21 10.20 -6.35 1.62
N TRP A 22 9.29 -5.42 1.31
CA TRP A 22 7.98 -5.42 1.96
C TRP A 22 7.12 -6.57 1.43
N ILE A 23 6.13 -6.98 2.21
CA ILE A 23 5.22 -8.06 1.83
C ILE A 23 3.81 -7.51 1.66
N TYR A 24 3.14 -7.83 0.55
CA TYR A 24 1.72 -7.55 0.37
C TYR A 24 0.88 -8.77 0.71
N GLN A 25 -0.11 -8.57 1.57
CA GLN A 25 -1.10 -9.58 1.92
C GLN A 25 -2.48 -9.12 1.44
N GLY A 26 -3.09 -9.91 0.55
CA GLY A 26 -4.46 -9.68 0.12
C GLY A 26 -5.45 -9.85 1.28
N GLY A 27 -6.53 -9.06 1.27
CA GLY A 27 -7.67 -9.20 2.18
C GLY A 27 -8.99 -9.26 1.41
N LYS A 28 -10.11 -9.47 2.12
CA LYS A 28 -11.45 -9.54 1.50
C LYS A 28 -11.85 -8.23 0.81
N LYS A 29 -11.59 -7.08 1.43
CA LYS A 29 -11.97 -5.74 0.92
C LYS A 29 -10.75 -4.88 0.56
N HIS A 30 -9.75 -4.86 1.44
CA HIS A 30 -8.49 -4.14 1.25
C HIS A 30 -7.33 -5.07 1.58
N GLY A 31 -6.28 -5.03 0.76
CA GLY A 31 -5.01 -5.65 1.11
C GLY A 31 -4.25 -4.81 2.12
N LYS A 32 -3.08 -5.30 2.53
CA LYS A 32 -2.16 -4.59 3.42
C LYS A 32 -0.73 -4.87 3.01
N VAL A 33 0.15 -3.91 3.25
CA VAL A 33 1.59 -4.10 3.17
C VAL A 33 2.17 -4.28 4.57
N ILE A 34 3.22 -5.08 4.67
CA ILE A 34 3.93 -5.39 5.90
C ILE A 34 5.39 -4.97 5.68
N SER A 35 5.90 -4.10 6.55
CA SER A 35 7.29 -3.65 6.49
C SER A 35 8.23 -4.78 6.92
N PRO A 36 9.53 -4.70 6.57
CA PRO A 36 10.54 -5.65 7.05
C PRO A 36 10.61 -5.72 8.59
N ALA A 37 10.31 -4.62 9.27
CA ALA A 37 10.19 -4.55 10.73
C ALA A 37 8.87 -5.14 11.28
N GLY A 38 8.02 -5.73 10.43
CA GLY A 38 6.75 -6.37 10.80
C GLY A 38 5.55 -5.44 10.95
N LYS A 39 5.71 -4.13 10.73
CA LYS A 39 4.61 -3.16 10.86
C LYS A 39 3.65 -3.28 9.69
N LYS A 40 2.34 -3.17 9.94
CA LYS A 40 1.30 -3.42 8.93
C LYS A 40 0.58 -2.13 8.56
N LEU A 41 0.29 -1.94 7.28
CA LEU A 41 -0.47 -0.80 6.76
C LEU A 41 -1.50 -1.25 5.73
N ALA A 42 -2.76 -0.88 5.92
CA ALA A 42 -3.83 -1.17 4.96
C ALA A 42 -3.63 -0.38 3.65
N VAL A 43 -3.83 -1.05 2.52
CA VAL A 43 -3.77 -0.46 1.19
C VAL A 43 -5.19 -0.11 0.73
N PRO A 44 -5.49 1.16 0.41
CA PRO A 44 -6.80 1.53 -0.10
C PRO A 44 -7.03 0.93 -1.50
N GLY A 45 -8.07 0.10 -1.63
CA GLY A 45 -8.41 -0.57 -2.90
C GLY A 45 -9.08 0.34 -3.92
N THR A 46 -10.08 1.11 -3.52
CA THR A 46 -10.83 2.05 -4.38
C THR A 46 -10.95 3.40 -3.67
N PRO A 47 -9.86 4.15 -3.53
CA PRO A 47 -9.92 5.47 -2.92
C PRO A 47 -10.76 6.42 -3.80
N SER A 48 -11.73 7.10 -3.18
CA SER A 48 -12.47 8.21 -3.79
C SER A 48 -11.86 9.58 -3.44
N ASP A 49 -10.95 9.62 -2.45
CA ASP A 49 -10.26 10.83 -2.02
C ASP A 49 -8.95 11.05 -2.79
N VAL A 50 -8.80 12.23 -3.39
CA VAL A 50 -7.59 12.67 -4.10
C VAL A 50 -6.33 12.64 -3.21
N ARG A 51 -6.51 12.77 -1.89
CA ARG A 51 -5.44 12.76 -0.88
C ARG A 51 -5.02 11.36 -0.44
N ALA A 52 -5.73 10.31 -0.85
CA ALA A 52 -5.46 8.94 -0.42
C ALA A 52 -4.00 8.52 -0.68
N TYR A 53 -3.46 8.88 -1.84
CA TYR A 53 -2.05 8.62 -2.16
C TYR A 53 -1.09 9.31 -1.18
N PHE A 54 -1.28 10.61 -0.90
CA PHE A 54 -0.38 11.36 -0.03
C PHE A 54 -0.43 10.86 1.42
N ASN A 55 -1.63 10.55 1.92
CA ASN A 55 -1.83 9.98 3.25
C ASN A 55 -1.16 8.62 3.37
N PHE A 56 -1.34 7.75 2.36
CA PHE A 56 -0.72 6.43 2.32
C PHE A 56 0.82 6.52 2.30
N ARG A 57 1.37 7.37 1.43
CA ARG A 57 2.83 7.64 1.35
C ARG A 57 3.39 8.23 2.65
N SER A 58 2.65 9.14 3.29
CA SER A 58 3.06 9.71 4.58
C SER A 58 3.14 8.65 5.67
N ARG A 59 2.13 7.77 5.76
CA ARG A 59 2.14 6.65 6.70
C ARG A 59 3.29 5.69 6.47
N ILE A 60 3.63 5.35 5.22
CA ILE A 60 4.77 4.48 4.91
C ILE A 60 6.08 5.04 5.46
N ARG A 61 6.32 6.36 5.36
CA ARG A 61 7.53 7.00 5.88
C ARG A 61 7.68 6.90 7.40
N GLY A 62 6.59 6.76 8.16
CA GLY A 62 6.65 6.52 9.60
C GLY A 62 6.86 5.05 9.99
N LEU A 63 6.90 4.13 9.02
CA LEU A 63 6.99 2.69 9.23
C LEU A 63 8.30 2.07 8.74
N SER A 64 9.09 2.83 7.97
CA SER A 64 10.49 2.54 7.61
C SER A 64 11.43 2.73 8.79
#